data_AF-A0A2V8TZR1-F1
#
_entry.id   AF-A0A2V8TZR1-F1
#
_cell.length_a   1.000
_cell.length_b   1.000
_cell.length_c   1.000
_cell.angle_alpha   90.00
_cell.angle_beta   90.00
_cell.angle_gamma   90.00
#
_symmetry.space_group_name_H-M   'P 1'
#
loop_
_entity.id
_entity.type
_entity.pdbx_description
1 polymer ?
#
loop_
_entity_poly.entity_id
_entity_poly.type
_entity_poly.pdbx_seq_one_letter_code
_entity_poly.pdbx_strand_id
1 'polypeptide(L)'
;MDGFSGISRAGFVLVGGLSSRMGRDKALLPFEGSTLAGEVASRVRLAAGNVALIGPPHRYAALGFPVTADLVEGCGPLGGVYTALRITQAEWNLIVACDMPAVTADFLGDLLERAEASAAECMVPESATGLDPLCAVYHRRC
;
A
#
# COMPACT_ATOMS: atom_id res chain seq x y z
N MET A 1 13.15 16.59 24.66
CA MET A 1 13.94 16.81 23.42
C MET A 1 13.23 16.02 22.36
N ASP A 2 12.32 16.73 21.71
CA ASP A 2 11.19 16.18 20.95
C ASP A 2 11.66 15.92 19.52
N GLY A 3 11.68 14.63 19.15
CA GLY A 3 12.28 14.17 17.89
C GLY A 3 11.31 13.56 16.89
N PHE A 4 10.00 13.50 17.18
CA PHE A 4 9.01 12.90 16.28
C PHE A 4 7.72 13.73 16.21
N SER A 5 7.84 14.96 15.69
CA SER A 5 6.70 15.62 15.08
C SER A 5 6.67 15.25 13.59
N GLY A 6 5.52 14.80 13.07
CA GLY A 6 5.15 15.20 11.71
C GLY A 6 5.27 14.20 10.55
N ILE A 7 4.96 12.92 10.72
CA ILE A 7 4.55 12.11 9.55
C ILE A 7 3.01 12.06 9.53
N SER A 8 2.36 12.97 8.78
CA SER A 8 0.90 12.95 8.62
C SER A 8 0.43 11.76 7.78
N ARG A 9 1.30 11.26 6.88
CA ARG A 9 0.95 10.27 5.86
C ARG A 9 2.00 9.17 5.65
N ALA A 10 1.58 7.97 5.30
CA ALA A 10 2.44 6.86 4.90
C ALA A 10 1.88 6.08 3.71
N GLY A 11 2.77 5.43 2.95
CA GLY A 11 2.43 4.61 1.79
C GLY A 11 2.73 3.12 2.01
N PHE A 12 1.82 2.25 1.59
CA PHE A 12 1.98 0.80 1.68
C PHE A 12 1.57 0.11 0.39
N VAL A 13 2.33 -0.93 0.02
CA VAL A 13 1.97 -1.81 -1.09
C VAL A 13 1.77 -3.24 -0.59
N LEU A 14 0.61 -3.81 -0.90
CA LEU A 14 0.27 -5.19 -0.56
C LEU A 14 0.86 -6.12 -1.62
N VAL A 15 1.89 -6.88 -1.24
CA VAL A 15 2.61 -7.83 -2.11
C VAL A 15 2.30 -9.29 -1.77
N GLY A 16 1.64 -9.55 -0.63
CA GLY A 16 1.13 -10.87 -0.23
C GLY A 16 -0.31 -11.17 -0.69
N GLY A 17 -0.80 -12.38 -0.41
CA GLY A 17 -2.21 -12.75 -0.65
C GLY A 17 -2.44 -14.16 -1.20
N LEU A 18 -3.69 -14.45 -1.59
CA LEU A 18 -4.10 -15.77 -2.10
C LEU A 18 -3.43 -16.14 -3.44
N SER A 19 -3.09 -15.15 -4.28
CA SER A 19 -2.42 -15.38 -5.56
C SER A 19 -1.03 -16.01 -5.42
N SER A 20 -0.28 -15.62 -4.38
CA SER A 20 1.01 -16.26 -4.07
C SER A 20 0.86 -17.70 -3.57
N ARG A 21 -0.31 -18.07 -3.02
CA ARG A 21 -0.70 -19.45 -2.68
C ARG A 21 -1.18 -20.25 -3.91
N MET A 22 -1.65 -19.57 -4.96
CA MET A 22 -2.04 -20.18 -6.24
C MET A 22 -0.84 -20.40 -7.20
N GLY A 23 0.40 -20.31 -6.70
CA GLY A 23 1.60 -20.71 -7.44
C GLY A 23 2.15 -19.67 -8.43
N ARG A 24 1.56 -18.47 -8.54
CA ARG A 24 2.11 -17.35 -9.30
C ARG A 24 2.26 -16.12 -8.43
N ASP A 25 3.51 -15.77 -8.14
CA ASP A 25 3.85 -14.54 -7.43
C ASP A 25 3.69 -13.34 -8.36
N LYS A 26 2.46 -12.82 -8.47
CA LYS A 26 2.14 -11.70 -9.35
C LYS A 26 3.01 -10.48 -9.06
N ALA A 27 3.36 -10.24 -7.79
CA ALA A 27 4.17 -9.12 -7.36
C ALA A 27 5.52 -9.05 -8.10
N LEU A 28 6.11 -10.20 -8.45
CA LEU A 28 7.40 -10.30 -9.14
C LEU A 28 7.30 -10.44 -10.66
N LEU A 29 6.10 -10.37 -11.25
CA LEU A 29 5.97 -10.44 -12.69
C LEU A 29 6.63 -9.21 -13.35
N PRO A 30 7.41 -9.40 -14.44
CA PRO A 30 8.03 -8.29 -15.16
C PRO A 30 6.98 -7.30 -15.68
N PHE A 31 7.25 -6.01 -15.49
CA PHE A 31 6.42 -4.92 -15.97
C PHE A 31 7.29 -3.68 -16.24
N GLU A 32 7.29 -3.19 -17.48
CA GLU A 32 8.01 -1.96 -17.89
C GLU A 32 9.48 -1.85 -17.42
N GLY A 33 10.22 -2.98 -17.45
CA GLY A 33 11.63 -3.02 -17.01
C GLY A 33 11.83 -3.14 -15.50
N SER A 34 10.74 -3.24 -14.74
CA SER A 34 10.68 -3.52 -13.30
C SER A 34 9.83 -4.77 -13.03
N THR A 35 9.35 -4.91 -11.79
CA THR A 35 8.28 -5.85 -11.40
C THR A 35 6.98 -5.08 -11.13
N LEU A 36 5.83 -5.75 -11.19
CA LEU A 36 4.55 -5.14 -10.81
C LEU A 36 4.61 -4.46 -9.43
N ALA A 37 5.14 -5.14 -8.41
CA ALA A 37 5.29 -4.57 -7.08
C ALA A 37 6.30 -3.42 -7.05
N GLY A 38 7.42 -3.54 -7.75
CA GLY A 38 8.43 -2.48 -7.81
C GLY A 38 7.90 -1.19 -8.45
N GLU A 39 7.08 -1.33 -9.49
CA GLU A 39 6.47 -0.19 -10.16
C GLU A 39 5.42 0.49 -9.27
N VAL A 40 4.48 -0.27 -8.71
CA VAL A 40 3.48 0.28 -7.79
C VAL A 40 4.15 0.91 -6.57
N ALA A 41 5.19 0.29 -5.99
CA ALA A 41 5.92 0.84 -4.86
C ALA A 41 6.63 2.15 -5.18
N SER A 42 7.18 2.28 -6.39
CA SER A 42 7.78 3.54 -6.85
C SER A 42 6.74 4.65 -6.93
N ARG A 43 5.54 4.37 -7.46
CA ARG A 43 4.45 5.35 -7.57
C ARG A 43 3.87 5.74 -6.22
N VAL A 44 3.67 4.78 -5.32
CA VAL A 44 3.25 5.05 -3.93
C VAL A 44 4.29 5.89 -3.20
N ARG A 45 5.58 5.61 -3.38
CA ARG A 45 6.66 6.41 -2.80
C ARG A 45 6.65 7.85 -3.30
N LEU A 46 6.38 8.07 -4.59
CA LEU A 46 6.27 9.42 -5.15
C LEU A 46 5.06 10.17 -4.55
N ALA A 47 3.92 9.50 -4.39
CA ALA A 47 2.69 10.11 -3.87
C ALA A 47 2.75 10.39 -2.35
N ALA A 48 3.23 9.44 -1.56
CA ALA A 48 3.21 9.52 -0.09
C ALA A 48 4.55 9.99 0.51
N GLY A 49 5.60 10.15 -0.30
CA GLY A 49 6.97 10.46 0.13
C GLY A 49 7.74 9.28 0.75
N ASN A 50 7.04 8.17 1.06
CA ASN A 50 7.62 6.93 1.57
C ASN A 50 6.81 5.72 1.06
N VAL A 51 7.38 4.53 1.18
CA VAL A 51 6.66 3.27 0.92
C VAL A 51 7.24 2.14 1.75
N ALA A 52 6.37 1.24 2.20
CA ALA A 52 6.74 -0.08 2.70
C ALA A 52 5.88 -1.17 2.04
N LEU A 53 6.45 -2.36 1.84
CA LEU A 53 5.76 -3.53 1.32
C LEU A 53 5.20 -4.36 2.49
N ILE A 54 3.97 -4.86 2.34
CA ILE A 54 3.36 -5.81 3.27
C ILE A 54 3.30 -7.20 2.63
N GLY A 55 4.08 -8.12 3.17
CA GLY A 55 4.21 -9.51 2.74
C GLY A 55 5.54 -10.13 3.18
N PRO A 56 5.83 -11.40 2.80
CA PRO A 56 7.02 -12.11 3.32
C PRO A 56 8.36 -11.46 2.93
N PRO A 57 9.16 -10.96 3.91
CA PRO A 57 10.40 -10.22 3.61
C PRO A 57 11.42 -11.00 2.77
N HIS A 58 11.56 -12.31 3.02
CA HIS A 58 12.48 -13.16 2.28
C HIS A 58 12.18 -13.24 0.77
N ARG A 59 10.96 -12.91 0.33
CA ARG A 59 10.59 -12.90 -1.10
C ARG A 59 10.81 -11.54 -1.75
N TYR A 60 10.63 -10.46 -0.99
CA TYR A 60 10.51 -9.11 -1.56
C TYR A 60 11.64 -8.15 -1.14
N ALA A 61 12.54 -8.54 -0.23
CA ALA A 61 13.66 -7.70 0.20
C ALA A 61 14.57 -7.26 -0.96
N ALA A 62 14.70 -8.08 -2.00
CA ALA A 62 15.48 -7.75 -3.20
C ALA A 62 14.90 -6.59 -4.03
N LEU A 63 13.66 -6.17 -3.79
CA LEU A 63 13.05 -5.02 -4.47
C LEU A 63 13.57 -3.67 -3.96
N GLY A 64 14.36 -3.65 -2.88
CA GLY A 64 14.99 -2.42 -2.36
C GLY A 64 14.05 -1.51 -1.56
N PHE A 65 12.86 -1.98 -1.20
CA PHE A 65 11.91 -1.29 -0.31
C PHE A 65 11.86 -1.97 1.07
N PRO A 66 11.53 -1.23 2.16
CA PRO A 66 11.23 -1.85 3.45
C PRO A 66 10.10 -2.87 3.31
N VAL A 67 10.24 -4.04 3.93
CA VAL A 67 9.22 -5.11 3.87
C VAL A 67 8.86 -5.57 5.27
N THR A 68 7.56 -5.62 5.55
CA THR A 68 7.01 -6.12 6.82
C THR A 68 6.11 -7.31 6.55
N ALA A 69 6.29 -8.39 7.32
CA ALA A 69 5.41 -9.55 7.25
C ALA A 69 4.01 -9.23 7.79
N ASP A 70 2.98 -9.89 7.25
CA ASP A 70 1.63 -9.80 7.81
C ASP A 70 1.63 -10.21 9.29
N LEU A 71 0.96 -9.41 10.13
CA LEU A 71 0.77 -9.73 11.56
C LEU A 71 -0.23 -10.88 11.77
N VAL A 72 -1.13 -11.09 10.81
CA VAL A 72 -2.13 -12.15 10.84
C VAL A 72 -2.08 -12.90 9.52
N GLU A 73 -1.50 -14.10 9.57
CA GLU A 73 -1.44 -14.98 8.40
C GLU A 73 -2.84 -15.45 7.99
N GLY A 74 -3.00 -15.84 6.72
CA GLY A 74 -4.26 -16.44 6.26
C GLY A 74 -5.37 -15.46 5.84
N CYS A 75 -5.36 -14.21 6.30
CA CYS A 75 -6.49 -13.27 6.19
C CYS A 75 -6.68 -12.55 4.83
N GLY A 76 -5.94 -12.94 3.80
CA GLY A 76 -6.02 -12.30 2.48
C GLY A 76 -5.63 -10.81 2.53
N PRO A 77 -6.13 -9.98 1.59
CA PRO A 77 -5.75 -8.57 1.51
C PRO A 77 -6.05 -7.74 2.76
N LEU A 78 -7.10 -8.09 3.51
CA LEU A 78 -7.45 -7.41 4.76
C LEU A 78 -6.40 -7.62 5.85
N GLY A 79 -5.69 -8.76 5.87
CA GLY A 79 -4.56 -8.97 6.78
C GLY A 79 -3.42 -7.98 6.53
N GLY A 80 -3.20 -7.63 5.26
CA GLY A 80 -2.21 -6.64 4.86
C GLY A 80 -2.62 -5.22 5.24
N VAL A 81 -3.89 -4.85 5.00
CA VAL A 81 -4.45 -3.56 5.43
C VAL A 81 -4.35 -3.41 6.95
N TYR A 82 -4.79 -4.43 7.70
CA TYR A 82 -4.66 -4.48 9.15
C TYR A 82 -3.21 -4.27 9.58
N THR A 83 -2.28 -5.01 9.00
CA THR A 83 -0.85 -4.91 9.32
C THR A 83 -0.34 -3.48 9.10
N ALA A 84 -0.62 -2.86 7.95
CA ALA A 84 -0.22 -1.49 7.65
C ALA A 84 -0.74 -0.49 8.70
N LEU A 85 -2.03 -0.57 9.06
CA LEU A 85 -2.65 0.31 10.05
C LEU A 85 -2.15 0.07 11.48
N ARG A 86 -1.72 -1.15 11.80
CA ARG A 86 -1.17 -1.49 13.12
C ARG A 86 0.27 -1.04 13.32
N ILE A 87 1.09 -1.03 12.27
CA ILE A 87 2.53 -0.70 12.39
C ILE A 87 2.80 0.78 12.16
N THR A 88 1.94 1.46 11.39
CA THR A 88 2.12 2.87 11.06
C THR A 88 1.94 3.78 12.28
N GLN A 89 2.69 4.87 12.32
CA GLN A 89 2.39 6.00 13.21
C GLN A 89 1.69 7.15 12.49
N ALA A 90 1.62 7.11 11.15
CA ALA A 90 0.99 8.14 10.35
C ALA A 90 -0.54 8.13 10.52
N GLU A 91 -1.14 9.31 10.46
CA GLU A 91 -2.60 9.46 10.56
C GLU A 91 -3.28 8.90 9.32
N TRP A 92 -2.75 9.20 8.13
CA TRP A 92 -3.30 8.79 6.84
C TRP A 92 -2.41 7.79 6.12
N ASN A 93 -3.00 6.71 5.61
CA ASN A 93 -2.26 5.58 5.08
C ASN A 93 -2.79 5.23 3.69
N LEU A 94 -2.00 5.54 2.66
CA LEU A 94 -2.28 5.12 1.30
C LEU A 94 -1.89 3.64 1.15
N ILE A 95 -2.86 2.79 0.80
CA ILE A 95 -2.67 1.34 0.69
C ILE A 95 -3.07 0.90 -0.72
N VAL A 96 -2.12 0.30 -1.44
CA VAL A 96 -2.30 -0.11 -2.84
C VAL A 96 -1.92 -1.57 -3.05
N ALA A 97 -2.72 -2.35 -3.79
CA ALA A 97 -2.36 -3.69 -4.20
C ALA A 97 -1.30 -3.67 -5.31
N CYS A 98 -0.36 -4.61 -5.27
CA CYS A 98 0.73 -4.67 -6.26
C CYS A 98 0.27 -5.00 -7.70
N ASP A 99 -0.96 -5.49 -7.90
CA ASP A 99 -1.50 -5.84 -9.23
C ASP A 99 -2.28 -4.70 -9.90
N MET A 100 -2.11 -3.47 -9.42
CA MET A 100 -2.70 -2.25 -9.97
C MET A 100 -1.66 -1.35 -10.66
N PRO A 101 -0.85 -1.83 -11.63
CA PRO A 101 0.23 -1.05 -12.24
C PRO A 101 -0.26 0.07 -13.17
N ALA A 102 -1.56 0.33 -13.28
CA ALA A 102 -2.12 1.43 -14.06
C ALA A 102 -2.32 2.71 -13.21
N VAL A 103 -2.31 2.60 -11.87
CA VAL A 103 -2.48 3.77 -11.00
C VAL A 103 -1.29 4.71 -11.13
N THR A 104 -1.51 6.01 -11.20
CA THR A 104 -0.44 7.01 -11.36
C THR A 104 -0.09 7.65 -10.02
N ALA A 105 1.13 8.15 -9.87
CA ALA A 105 1.53 8.89 -8.67
C ALA A 105 0.63 10.12 -8.43
N ASP A 106 0.26 10.84 -9.49
CA ASP A 106 -0.62 12.01 -9.41
C ASP A 106 -2.01 11.64 -8.86
N PHE A 107 -2.61 10.57 -9.38
CA PHE A 107 -3.90 10.07 -8.89
C PHE A 107 -3.83 9.68 -7.41
N LEU A 108 -2.77 8.97 -7.02
CA LEU A 108 -2.57 8.55 -5.64
C LEU A 108 -2.33 9.75 -4.70
N GLY A 109 -1.62 10.77 -5.18
CA GLY A 109 -1.41 12.04 -4.47
C GLY A 109 -2.72 12.78 -4.25
N ASP A 110 -3.51 12.96 -5.32
CA ASP A 110 -4.83 13.59 -5.26
C ASP A 110 -5.77 12.86 -4.27
N LEU A 111 -5.78 11.53 -4.30
CA LEU A 111 -6.58 10.71 -3.39
C LEU A 111 -6.17 10.95 -1.92
N LEU A 112 -4.86 11.02 -1.66
CA LEU A 112 -4.30 11.25 -0.33
C LEU A 112 -4.62 12.66 0.18
N GLU A 113 -4.46 13.69 -0.64
CA GLU A 113 -4.78 15.07 -0.28
C GLU A 113 -6.28 15.25 0.01
N ARG A 114 -7.15 14.64 -0.79
CA ARG A 114 -8.60 14.68 -0.57
C ARG A 114 -9.01 13.96 0.71
N ALA A 115 -8.35 12.85 1.05
CA ALA A 115 -8.59 12.15 2.31
C ALA A 115 -8.18 13.01 3.50
N GLU A 116 -6.98 13.62 3.46
CA GLU A 116 -6.50 14.52 4.51
C GLU A 116 -7.40 15.75 4.74
N ALA A 117 -8.03 16.25 3.67
CA ALA A 117 -8.98 17.37 3.74
C ALA A 117 -10.41 16.96 4.14
N SER A 118 -10.67 15.66 4.32
CA SER A 118 -11.99 15.12 4.63
C SER A 118 -12.18 14.86 6.12
N ALA A 119 -13.44 14.83 6.56
CA ALA A 119 -13.82 14.36 7.90
C ALA A 119 -14.05 12.84 7.97
N ALA A 120 -14.03 12.14 6.83
CA ALA A 120 -14.22 10.69 6.76
C ALA A 120 -12.97 9.94 7.23
N GLU A 121 -13.10 8.72 7.75
CA GLU A 121 -11.95 7.92 8.18
C GLU A 121 -11.32 7.10 7.04
N CYS A 122 -11.98 7.02 5.90
CA CYS A 122 -11.48 6.31 4.72
C CYS A 122 -11.96 6.99 3.45
N MET A 123 -11.10 6.98 2.43
CA MET A 123 -11.44 7.40 1.07
C MET A 123 -11.10 6.27 0.10
N VAL A 124 -12.12 5.78 -0.59
CA VAL A 124 -12.04 4.67 -1.53
C VAL A 124 -12.48 5.17 -2.90
N PRO A 125 -11.66 5.06 -3.96
CA PRO A 125 -12.08 5.36 -5.31
C PRO A 125 -13.04 4.30 -5.83
N GLU A 126 -13.90 4.72 -6.75
CA GLU A 126 -14.84 3.84 -7.45
C GLU A 126 -14.44 3.77 -8.93
N SER A 127 -14.27 2.55 -9.45
CA SER A 127 -14.06 2.27 -10.85
C SER A 127 -15.34 1.71 -11.49
N ALA A 128 -15.31 1.41 -12.78
CA ALA A 128 -16.45 0.81 -13.48
C ALA A 128 -16.89 -0.55 -12.89
N THR A 129 -16.03 -1.20 -12.11
CA THR A 129 -16.31 -2.48 -11.43
C THR A 129 -16.70 -2.33 -9.97
N GLY A 130 -16.77 -1.10 -9.45
CA GLY A 130 -17.14 -0.78 -8.07
C GLY A 130 -15.97 -0.19 -7.27
N LEU A 131 -16.10 -0.25 -5.94
CA LEU A 131 -15.11 0.29 -5.02
C LEU A 131 -13.80 -0.51 -5.06
N ASP A 132 -12.67 0.21 -5.02
CA ASP A 132 -11.33 -0.37 -4.98
C ASP A 132 -10.69 -0.20 -3.59
N PRO A 133 -11.07 -1.01 -2.58
CA PRO A 133 -10.57 -0.87 -1.20
C PRO A 133 -9.06 -1.17 -1.07
N LEU A 134 -8.46 -1.78 -2.08
CA LEU A 134 -7.02 -2.03 -2.13
C LEU A 134 -6.29 -0.98 -2.99
N CYS A 135 -6.93 0.17 -3.24
CA CYS A 135 -6.33 1.39 -3.76
C CYS A 135 -6.96 2.56 -3.02
N ALA A 136 -6.74 2.64 -1.71
CA ALA A 136 -7.52 3.51 -0.85
C ALA A 136 -6.65 4.18 0.21
N VAL A 137 -7.19 5.24 0.80
CA VAL A 137 -6.57 5.94 1.91
C VAL A 137 -7.36 5.68 3.17
N TYR A 138 -6.68 5.22 4.21
CA TYR A 138 -7.26 4.85 5.49
C TYR A 138 -6.66 5.70 6.60
N HIS A 139 -7.51 6.25 7.46
CA HIS A 139 -7.08 6.81 8.72
C HIS A 139 -6.62 5.67 9.63
N ARG A 140 -5.59 5.89 10.45
CA ARG A 140 -5.08 4.95 11.47
C ARG A 140 -6.14 4.46 12.49
N ARG A 141 -7.31 5.09 12.53
CA ARG A 141 -8.40 4.78 13.46
C ARG A 141 -9.35 3.70 12.90
N CYS A 142 -9.25 3.38 11.61
CA CYS A 142 -9.95 2.26 11.00
C CYS A 142 -9.53 0.91 11.59
#